data_AF-A0A6N6RQT5-F1
#
_entry.id   AF-A0A6N6RQT5-F1
#
_cell.length_a   1.000
_cell.length_b   1.000
_cell.length_c   1.000
_cell.angle_alpha   90.00
_cell.angle_beta   90.00
_cell.angle_gamma   90.00
#
_symmetry.space_group_name_H-M   'P 1'
#
loop_
_entity.id
_entity.type
_entity.pdbx_description
1 polymer ?
#
loop_
_entity_poly.entity_id
_entity_poly.type
_entity_poly.pdbx_seq_one_letter_code
_entity_poly.pdbx_strand_id
1 'polypeptide(L)'
;MTKKSLFSGLLLIISQLFAPAVFAEDGVAPQMGYFTLAPDLTTNFVTQGKRLGYIQIRVDILVADNRDLPNLEHHNPQIRNALVEVLGQQPEQRIKSLAGREEIRKECLTAINELLLAETGKTLAVDLLFTKYIYQ
;
A
#
# COMPACT_ATOMS: atom_id res chain seq x y z
N MET A 1 69.22 -2.31 27.30
CA MET A 1 68.08 -3.13 26.81
C MET A 1 66.78 -2.35 26.96
N THR A 2 66.36 -1.47 26.04
CA THR A 2 65.07 -0.74 26.19
C THR A 2 64.44 -0.17 24.90
N LYS A 3 65.03 -0.34 23.69
CA LYS A 3 64.46 0.26 22.45
C LYS A 3 63.42 -0.58 21.71
N LYS A 4 63.35 -1.90 21.95
CA LYS A 4 62.39 -2.80 21.27
C LYS A 4 60.93 -2.65 21.75
N SER A 5 60.73 -2.18 22.99
CA SER A 5 59.38 -2.01 23.58
C SER A 5 58.63 -0.81 22.97
N LEU A 6 59.33 0.28 22.66
CA LEU A 6 58.75 1.49 22.07
C LEU A 6 58.21 1.28 20.65
N PHE A 7 58.85 0.42 19.86
CA PHE A 7 58.43 0.11 18.49
C PHE A 7 57.19 -0.78 18.45
N SER A 8 57.05 -1.68 19.44
CA SER A 8 55.87 -2.55 19.56
C SER A 8 54.62 -1.79 19.96
N GLY A 9 54.76 -0.73 20.78
CA GLY A 9 53.64 0.14 21.16
C GLY A 9 53.14 1.01 20.00
N LEU A 10 54.06 1.49 19.14
CA LEU A 10 53.69 2.32 18.00
C LEU A 10 52.95 1.55 16.91
N LEU A 11 53.28 0.26 16.71
CA LEU A 11 52.62 -0.60 15.72
C LEU A 11 51.16 -0.94 16.12
N LEU A 12 50.87 -1.03 17.43
CA LEU A 12 49.53 -1.33 17.95
C LEU A 12 48.55 -0.15 17.82
N ILE A 13 49.05 1.08 17.83
CA ILE A 13 48.23 2.29 17.71
C ILE A 13 47.84 2.54 16.25
N ILE A 14 48.72 2.22 15.30
CA ILE A 14 48.46 2.38 13.86
C ILE A 14 47.37 1.40 13.37
N SER A 15 47.26 0.21 13.96
CA SER A 15 46.19 -0.74 13.61
C SER A 15 44.78 -0.29 13.99
N GLN A 16 44.62 0.69 14.89
CA GLN A 16 43.31 1.22 15.27
C GLN A 16 42.77 2.29 14.31
N LEU A 17 43.62 2.81 13.41
CA LEU A 17 43.23 3.81 12.40
C LEU A 17 42.67 3.20 11.11
N PHE A 18 42.73 1.86 10.98
CA PHE A 18 42.22 1.11 9.82
C PHE A 18 41.01 0.24 10.17
N ALA A 19 40.21 0.63 11.16
CA ALA A 19 38.89 0.01 11.34
C ALA A 19 38.00 0.43 10.16
N PRO A 20 37.50 -0.51 9.33
CA PRO A 20 36.46 -0.19 8.37
C PRO A 20 35.24 0.29 9.14
N ALA A 21 34.72 1.47 8.81
CA ALA A 21 33.43 1.91 9.29
C ALA A 21 32.37 0.95 8.72
N VAL A 22 32.01 -0.07 9.50
CA VAL A 22 30.85 -0.92 9.20
C VAL A 22 29.63 -0.10 9.56
N PHE A 23 29.07 0.58 8.57
CA PHE A 23 27.72 1.10 8.68
C PHE A 23 26.79 -0.10 8.74
N ALA A 24 26.13 -0.30 9.88
CA ALA A 24 24.99 -1.18 9.95
C ALA A 24 23.91 -0.57 9.07
N GLU A 25 23.70 -1.12 7.88
CA GLU A 25 22.43 -0.94 7.19
C GLU A 25 21.40 -1.68 8.04
N ASP A 26 20.64 -0.95 8.85
CA ASP A 26 19.39 -1.42 9.44
C ASP A 26 18.37 -1.63 8.30
N GLY A 27 18.67 -2.58 7.41
CA GLY A 27 17.79 -3.06 6.37
C GLY A 27 16.72 -3.92 7.01
N VAL A 28 15.77 -3.30 7.70
CA VAL A 28 14.54 -3.97 8.12
C VAL A 28 13.90 -4.53 6.86
N ALA A 29 13.78 -5.86 6.80
CA ALA A 29 13.16 -6.53 5.67
C ALA A 29 11.74 -5.97 5.44
N PRO A 30 11.29 -5.85 4.19
CA PRO A 30 9.96 -5.33 3.88
C PRO A 30 8.91 -6.17 4.61
N GLN A 31 8.04 -5.49 5.37
CA GLN A 31 6.96 -6.11 6.13
C GLN A 31 5.63 -5.73 5.51
N MET A 32 4.78 -6.73 5.24
CA MET A 32 3.44 -6.51 4.71
C MET A 32 2.61 -5.61 5.63
N GLY A 33 1.84 -4.71 5.04
CA GLY A 33 0.98 -3.76 5.74
C GLY A 33 -0.44 -3.77 5.20
N TYR A 34 -1.39 -3.32 6.02
CA TYR A 34 -2.78 -3.10 5.61
C TYR A 34 -3.15 -1.64 5.82
N PHE A 35 -3.70 -1.03 4.78
CA PHE A 35 -4.27 0.31 4.81
C PHE A 35 -5.80 0.21 4.75
N THR A 36 -6.48 0.61 5.81
CA THR A 36 -7.94 0.64 5.85
C THR A 36 -8.46 1.99 5.36
N LEU A 37 -9.27 1.96 4.31
CA LEU A 37 -10.02 3.13 3.86
C LEU A 37 -11.13 3.46 4.87
N ALA A 38 -10.84 4.43 5.75
CA ALA A 38 -11.79 4.97 6.70
C ALA A 38 -12.20 6.41 6.32
N PRO A 39 -13.48 6.80 6.48
CA PRO A 39 -14.62 5.95 6.85
C PRO A 39 -15.02 4.98 5.73
N ASP A 40 -16.08 4.17 5.94
CA ASP A 40 -16.67 3.35 4.86
C ASP A 40 -17.03 4.23 3.64
N LEU A 41 -16.89 3.68 2.43
CA LEU A 41 -17.22 4.36 1.18
C LEU A 41 -18.68 4.06 0.82
N THR A 42 -19.50 5.09 0.59
CA THR A 42 -20.87 4.95 0.07
C THR A 42 -20.99 5.65 -1.27
N THR A 43 -21.51 4.97 -2.29
CA THR A 43 -21.77 5.54 -3.62
C THR A 43 -22.97 4.86 -4.28
N ASN A 44 -23.37 5.33 -5.45
CA ASN A 44 -24.42 4.74 -6.26
C ASN A 44 -23.88 3.70 -7.26
N PHE A 45 -24.79 2.94 -7.87
CA PHE A 45 -24.54 2.08 -9.02
C PHE A 45 -25.72 2.13 -10.00
N VAL A 46 -25.56 1.55 -11.20
CA VAL A 46 -26.58 1.63 -12.26
C VAL A 46 -27.68 0.58 -12.06
N THR A 47 -28.92 1.04 -12.00
CA THR A 47 -30.14 0.21 -11.90
C THR A 47 -30.96 0.29 -13.17
N GLN A 48 -31.77 -0.73 -13.45
CA GLN A 48 -32.68 -0.72 -14.62
C GLN A 48 -33.91 0.18 -14.43
N GLY A 49 -34.25 0.53 -13.19
CA GLY A 49 -35.43 1.34 -12.85
C GLY A 49 -35.13 2.83 -12.63
N LYS A 50 -36.17 3.58 -12.21
CA LYS A 50 -36.06 5.02 -11.86
C LYS A 50 -35.42 5.29 -10.49
N ARG A 51 -35.02 4.25 -9.74
CA ARG A 51 -34.50 4.37 -8.38
C ARG A 51 -33.00 4.16 -8.39
N LEU A 52 -32.24 5.07 -7.80
CA LEU A 52 -30.80 4.90 -7.64
C LEU A 52 -30.50 3.74 -6.66
N GLY A 53 -29.62 2.83 -7.05
CA GLY A 53 -29.09 1.80 -6.17
C GLY A 53 -27.88 2.35 -5.40
N TYR A 54 -27.71 1.93 -4.14
CA TYR A 54 -26.62 2.37 -3.29
C TYR A 54 -25.77 1.22 -2.81
N ILE A 55 -24.47 1.43 -2.73
CA ILE A 55 -23.52 0.47 -2.18
C ILE A 55 -22.65 1.15 -1.12
N GLN A 56 -22.49 0.48 0.02
CA GLN A 56 -21.54 0.83 1.07
C GLN A 56 -20.50 -0.28 1.21
N ILE A 57 -19.23 0.08 1.05
CA ILE A 57 -18.10 -0.83 1.20
C ILE A 57 -17.10 -0.36 2.25
N ARG A 58 -16.40 -1.33 2.84
CA ARG A 58 -15.14 -1.11 3.56
C ARG A 58 -14.05 -1.82 2.79
N VAL A 59 -12.94 -1.11 2.59
CA VAL A 59 -11.83 -1.56 1.76
C VAL A 59 -10.56 -1.58 2.59
N ASP A 60 -9.86 -2.70 2.56
CA ASP A 60 -8.51 -2.82 3.10
C ASP A 60 -7.55 -3.09 1.93
N ILE A 61 -6.49 -2.29 1.82
CA ILE A 61 -5.46 -2.43 0.79
C ILE A 61 -4.23 -3.07 1.42
N LEU A 62 -3.80 -4.19 0.86
CA LEU A 62 -2.59 -4.88 1.25
C LEU A 62 -1.39 -4.30 0.48
N VAL A 63 -0.34 -3.94 1.20
CA VAL A 63 0.94 -3.49 0.63
C VAL A 63 2.05 -4.46 1.00
N ALA A 64 3.03 -4.60 0.10
CA ALA A 64 4.20 -5.47 0.34
C ALA A 64 5.12 -4.91 1.43
N ASP A 65 5.12 -3.59 1.61
CA ASP A 65 5.99 -2.86 2.52
C ASP A 65 5.21 -1.79 3.28
N ASN A 66 5.21 -1.86 4.61
CA ASN A 66 4.53 -0.91 5.47
C ASN A 66 5.07 0.52 5.34
N ARG A 67 6.28 0.71 4.80
CA ARG A 67 6.86 2.02 4.49
C ARG A 67 6.09 2.76 3.40
N ASP A 68 5.27 2.06 2.62
CA ASP A 68 4.43 2.65 1.58
C ASP A 68 3.07 3.15 2.11
N LEU A 69 2.67 2.78 3.34
CA LEU A 69 1.40 3.21 3.94
C LEU A 69 1.19 4.74 3.93
N PRO A 70 2.21 5.59 4.20
CA PRO A 70 2.06 7.04 4.10
C PRO A 70 1.69 7.53 2.69
N ASN A 71 2.11 6.83 1.63
CA ASN A 71 1.72 7.18 0.26
C ASN A 71 0.23 6.90 0.03
N LEU A 72 -0.30 5.80 0.57
CA LEU A 72 -1.73 5.49 0.49
C LEU A 72 -2.56 6.50 1.27
N GLU A 73 -2.11 6.89 2.47
CA GLU A 73 -2.77 7.93 3.26
C GLU A 73 -2.78 9.28 2.53
N HIS A 74 -1.64 9.68 1.96
CA HIS A 74 -1.52 10.94 1.24
C HIS A 74 -2.48 11.03 0.04
N HIS A 75 -2.61 9.95 -0.72
CA HIS A 75 -3.46 9.89 -1.93
C HIS A 75 -4.86 9.31 -1.65
N ASN A 76 -5.25 9.16 -0.38
CA ASN A 76 -6.54 8.61 0.02
C ASN A 76 -7.73 9.31 -0.69
N PRO A 77 -7.76 10.65 -0.86
CA PRO A 77 -8.83 11.32 -1.60
C PRO A 77 -8.95 10.84 -3.05
N GLN A 78 -7.85 10.71 -3.79
CA GLN A 78 -7.88 10.23 -5.17
C GLN A 78 -8.24 8.74 -5.25
N ILE A 79 -7.73 7.92 -4.32
CA ILE A 79 -8.09 6.50 -4.21
C ILE A 79 -9.61 6.36 -4.02
N ARG A 80 -10.20 7.15 -3.13
CA ARG A 80 -11.65 7.16 -2.91
C ARG A 80 -12.42 7.58 -4.16
N ASN A 81 -11.94 8.59 -4.89
CA ASN A 81 -12.56 9.00 -6.15
C ASN A 81 -12.54 7.89 -7.20
N ALA A 82 -11.40 7.22 -7.39
CA ALA A 82 -11.28 6.09 -8.32
C ALA A 82 -12.26 4.95 -7.98
N LEU A 83 -12.41 4.62 -6.70
CA LEU A 83 -13.38 3.62 -6.25
C LEU A 83 -14.83 4.05 -6.51
N VAL A 84 -15.17 5.32 -6.30
CA VAL A 84 -16.50 5.87 -6.58
C VAL A 84 -16.83 5.76 -8.06
N GLU A 85 -15.87 6.07 -8.94
CA GLU A 85 -16.04 5.98 -10.38
C GLU A 85 -16.26 4.54 -10.85
N VAL A 86 -15.40 3.61 -10.39
CA VAL A 86 -15.53 2.19 -10.74
C VAL A 86 -16.89 1.64 -10.32
N LEU A 87 -17.31 1.88 -9.07
CA LEU A 87 -18.59 1.40 -8.53
C LEU A 87 -19.81 2.07 -9.17
N GLY A 88 -19.70 3.37 -9.45
CA GLY A 88 -20.76 4.19 -10.05
C GLY A 88 -21.25 3.68 -11.39
N GLN A 89 -20.38 3.00 -12.13
CA GLN A 89 -20.63 2.49 -13.48
C GLN A 89 -21.16 1.05 -13.48
N GLN A 90 -21.13 0.35 -12.34
CA GLN A 90 -21.48 -1.07 -12.30
C GLN A 90 -22.98 -1.29 -12.44
N PRO A 91 -23.43 -2.25 -13.27
CA PRO A 91 -24.83 -2.64 -13.31
C PRO A 91 -25.22 -3.43 -12.06
N GLU A 92 -26.47 -3.27 -11.64
CA GLU A 92 -27.06 -3.91 -10.46
C GLU A 92 -26.82 -5.44 -10.40
N GLN A 93 -26.97 -6.13 -11.53
CA GLN A 93 -26.75 -7.57 -11.61
C GLN A 93 -25.32 -7.97 -11.20
N ARG A 94 -24.33 -7.14 -11.58
CA ARG A 94 -22.93 -7.38 -11.28
C ARG A 94 -22.63 -7.10 -9.81
N ILE A 95 -23.14 -5.99 -9.27
CA ILE A 95 -23.05 -5.63 -7.84
C ILE A 95 -23.56 -6.76 -6.94
N LYS A 96 -24.70 -7.37 -7.29
CA LYS A 96 -25.39 -8.39 -6.48
C LYS A 96 -24.82 -9.81 -6.63
N SER A 97 -24.00 -10.05 -7.66
CA SER A 97 -23.44 -11.37 -7.94
C SER A 97 -22.09 -11.59 -7.25
N LEU A 98 -21.80 -12.83 -6.84
CA LEU A 98 -20.51 -13.17 -6.24
C LEU A 98 -19.36 -13.01 -7.24
N ALA A 99 -19.54 -13.49 -8.47
CA ALA A 99 -18.55 -13.34 -9.54
C ALA A 99 -18.30 -11.86 -9.86
N GLY A 100 -19.37 -11.07 -10.02
CA GLY A 100 -19.27 -9.65 -10.28
C GLY A 100 -18.58 -8.89 -9.16
N ARG A 101 -18.84 -9.21 -7.89
CA ARG A 101 -18.11 -8.63 -6.74
C ARG A 101 -16.60 -8.86 -6.86
N GLU A 102 -16.17 -10.06 -7.24
CA GLU A 102 -14.74 -10.38 -7.40
C GLU A 102 -14.13 -9.66 -8.59
N GLU A 103 -14.85 -9.55 -9.71
CA GLU A 103 -14.38 -8.80 -10.87
C GLU A 103 -14.28 -7.29 -10.55
N ILE A 104 -15.27 -6.72 -9.86
CA ILE A 104 -15.26 -5.33 -9.38
C ILE A 104 -14.07 -5.09 -8.45
N ARG A 105 -13.77 -6.04 -7.55
CA ARG A 105 -12.63 -5.95 -6.64
C ARG A 105 -11.31 -5.82 -7.41
N LYS A 106 -11.15 -6.60 -8.49
CA LYS A 106 -9.98 -6.53 -9.38
C LYS A 106 -9.91 -5.23 -10.18
N GLU A 107 -11.06 -4.74 -10.67
CA GLU A 107 -11.13 -3.42 -11.33
C GLU A 107 -10.71 -2.30 -10.37
N CYS A 108 -11.21 -2.31 -9.14
CA CYS A 108 -10.81 -1.36 -8.10
C CYS A 108 -9.30 -1.42 -7.81
N LEU A 109 -8.73 -2.63 -7.67
CA LEU A 109 -7.29 -2.81 -7.46
C LEU A 109 -6.47 -2.25 -8.63
N THR A 110 -6.93 -2.48 -9.86
CA THR A 110 -6.29 -1.98 -11.07
C THR A 110 -6.32 -0.45 -11.11
N ALA A 111 -7.49 0.15 -10.90
CA ALA A 111 -7.66 1.61 -10.89
C ALA A 111 -6.80 2.29 -9.81
N ILE A 112 -6.70 1.69 -8.62
CA ILE A 112 -5.83 2.19 -7.55
C ILE A 112 -4.35 2.11 -7.95
N ASN A 113 -3.90 1.01 -8.54
CA ASN A 113 -2.51 0.88 -8.96
C ASN A 113 -2.16 1.79 -10.14
N GLU A 114 -3.07 2.02 -11.09
CA GLU A 114 -2.88 2.98 -12.17
C GLU A 114 -2.74 4.41 -11.62
N LEU A 115 -3.61 4.80 -10.67
CA LEU A 115 -3.51 6.06 -9.96
C LEU A 115 -2.18 6.19 -9.21
N LEU A 116 -1.82 5.21 -8.38
CA LEU A 116 -0.60 5.27 -7.57
C LEU A 116 0.65 5.23 -8.45
N LEU A 117 0.62 4.54 -9.58
CA LEU A 117 1.71 4.56 -10.54
C LEU A 117 1.90 5.96 -11.14
N ALA A 118 0.81 6.66 -11.47
CA ALA A 118 0.87 8.02 -12.00
C ALA A 118 1.40 9.03 -10.98
N GLU A 119 0.99 8.91 -9.71
CA GLU A 119 1.35 9.87 -8.65
C GLU A 119 2.71 9.58 -8.00
N THR A 120 3.07 8.30 -7.83
CA THR A 120 4.26 7.87 -7.07
C THR A 120 5.34 7.20 -7.91
N GLY A 121 5.03 6.86 -9.18
CA GLY A 121 5.91 6.10 -10.05
C GLY A 121 5.99 4.61 -9.74
N LYS A 122 5.15 4.09 -8.82
CA LYS A 122 5.14 2.67 -8.42
C LYS A 122 3.72 2.15 -8.18
N THR A 123 3.52 0.86 -8.43
CA THR A 123 2.33 0.12 -7.99
C THR A 123 2.55 -0.34 -6.54
N LEU A 124 1.71 0.12 -5.61
CA LEU A 124 1.89 -0.17 -4.17
C LEU A 124 0.90 -1.22 -3.66
N ALA A 125 -0.29 -1.30 -4.26
CA ALA A 125 -1.34 -2.20 -3.80
C ALA A 125 -1.09 -3.63 -4.35
N VAL A 126 -0.79 -4.55 -3.44
CA VAL A 126 -0.64 -5.99 -3.74
C VAL A 126 -1.99 -6.65 -3.90
N ASP A 127 -2.92 -6.32 -3.00
CA ASP A 127 -4.29 -6.84 -3.05
C ASP A 127 -5.27 -5.84 -2.42
N LEU A 128 -6.56 -6.07 -2.68
CA LEU A 128 -7.66 -5.26 -2.17
C LEU A 128 -8.76 -6.16 -1.62
N LEU A 129 -9.17 -5.93 -0.38
CA LEU A 129 -10.19 -6.70 0.31
C LEU A 129 -11.43 -5.87 0.55
N PHE A 130 -12.60 -6.41 0.18
CA PHE A 130 -13.89 -5.88 0.64
C PHE A 130 -14.28 -6.53 1.97
N THR A 131 -14.00 -5.86 3.09
CA THR A 131 -14.34 -6.35 4.44
C THR A 131 -15.75 -5.98 4.89
N LYS A 132 -16.41 -5.06 4.17
CA LYS A 132 -17.86 -4.83 4.21
C LYS A 132 -18.35 -4.58 2.79
N TYR A 133 -19.52 -5.11 2.46
CA TYR A 133 -20.12 -4.96 1.13
C TYR A 133 -21.65 -5.07 1.27
N ILE A 134 -22.32 -3.93 1.39
CA ILE A 134 -23.77 -3.84 1.60
C ILE A 134 -24.37 -3.01 0.47
N TYR A 135 -25.48 -3.45 -0.12
CA TYR A 135 -26.20 -2.73 -1.15
C TYR A 135 -27.69 -2.60 -0.83
N GLN A 136 -28.33 -1.57 -1.38
CA GLN A 136 -29.77 -1.26 -1.27
C GLN A 136 -30.36 -0.85 -2.61
#